data_AF-A0AAD8TAE3-F1
#
_entry.id   AF-A0AAD8TAE3-F1
#
_cell.length_a   1.000
_cell.length_b   1.000
_cell.length_c   1.000
_cell.angle_alpha   90.00
_cell.angle_beta   90.00
_cell.angle_gamma   90.00
#
_symmetry.space_group_name_H-M   'P 1'
#
loop_
_entity.id
_entity.type
_entity.pdbx_description
1 polymer ?
#
loop_
_entity_poly.entity_id
_entity_poly.type
_entity_poly.pdbx_seq_one_letter_code
_entity_poly.pdbx_strand_id
1 'polypeptide(L)'
;MIPDARHWRDHHAAVSRSLALSHANTCVRGFASLTYNGGGNTIAGKFGGPSSVHAVQVLDLVAHLNHARPMSSGAAAPAPAPEGPPATPPSVSKGVPVGARKVGLKVVMMSPGFVYEPYSPREPIPFWKRLFTRSGWSRTKEDVILEMKNAYAVSRLRKKTGYTKKQFYDQAFKIYKEVNTLFARGDISSLRKALTDNMHSAMKNEIKRRQSKWKSVHWELVEPAISIRTLRARMIGLDKNDHDKAFIQLTLEFVTKQKYEAYNSKGAVVSGDKSKEVLVKEIWVFERSLFHPDAQWRLCGQIKV
;
A
#
# COMPACT_ATOMS: atom_id res chain seq x y z
N MET A 1 -43.47 64.51 36.93
CA MET A 1 -42.46 63.43 37.10
C MET A 1 -43.22 62.15 37.39
N ILE A 2 -43.15 61.16 36.50
CA ILE A 2 -43.86 59.88 36.54
C ILE A 2 -42.79 58.78 36.55
N PRO A 3 -43.00 57.66 37.25
CA PRO A 3 -42.70 56.39 36.61
C PRO A 3 -43.85 55.40 36.74
N ASP A 4 -44.15 54.78 35.60
CA ASP A 4 -45.29 53.91 35.35
C ASP A 4 -44.86 52.45 35.25
N ALA A 5 -45.85 51.58 35.45
CA ALA A 5 -45.77 50.15 35.69
C ALA A 5 -45.06 49.33 34.60
N ARG A 6 -44.32 48.28 35.00
CA ARG A 6 -43.98 47.15 34.14
C ARG A 6 -44.59 45.86 34.66
N HIS A 7 -45.39 45.31 33.74
CA HIS A 7 -46.33 44.21 33.82
C HIS A 7 -45.63 42.90 33.46
N TRP A 8 -45.95 41.85 34.23
CA TRP A 8 -45.63 40.45 33.93
C TRP A 8 -46.33 40.00 32.65
N ARG A 9 -45.59 39.44 31.69
CA ARG A 9 -46.16 38.60 30.63
C ARG A 9 -45.15 37.54 30.21
N ASP A 10 -45.47 36.31 30.56
CA ASP A 10 -44.86 35.08 30.06
C ASP A 10 -45.07 34.96 28.55
N HIS A 11 -43.98 34.76 27.81
CA HIS A 11 -44.02 34.31 26.42
C HIS A 11 -43.20 33.03 26.29
N HIS A 12 -43.92 31.93 26.08
CA HIS A 12 -43.41 30.67 25.58
C HIS A 12 -42.72 30.90 24.21
N ALA A 13 -41.38 30.89 24.20
CA ALA A 13 -40.60 30.82 22.97
C ALA A 13 -40.39 29.35 22.59
N ALA A 14 -41.13 28.90 21.58
CA ALA A 14 -40.93 27.62 20.91
C ALA A 14 -39.51 27.59 20.30
N VAL A 15 -38.65 26.73 20.83
CA VAL A 15 -37.33 26.45 20.23
C VAL A 15 -37.54 25.52 19.03
N SER A 16 -37.82 26.12 17.88
CA SER A 16 -37.64 25.46 16.58
C SER A 16 -36.15 25.17 16.39
N ARG A 17 -35.73 23.96 16.75
CA ARG A 17 -34.43 23.42 16.31
C ARG A 17 -34.51 23.15 14.80
N SER A 18 -34.12 24.15 14.03
CA SER A 18 -33.75 23.97 12.63
C SER A 18 -32.59 22.98 12.57
N LEU A 19 -32.89 21.74 12.17
CA LEU A 19 -31.91 20.77 11.70
C LEU A 19 -31.38 21.29 10.35
N ALA A 20 -30.47 22.25 10.43
CA ALA A 20 -29.70 22.67 9.28
C ALA A 20 -28.87 21.47 8.81
N LEU A 21 -29.19 20.99 7.61
CA LEU A 21 -28.37 20.06 6.83
C LEU A 21 -26.93 20.56 6.84
N SER A 22 -26.04 19.81 7.48
CA SER A 22 -24.60 19.99 7.38
C SER A 22 -24.22 19.89 5.90
N HIS A 23 -23.75 21.00 5.34
CA HIS A 23 -23.19 21.09 4.00
C HIS A 23 -22.23 19.91 3.78
N ALA A 24 -22.57 19.05 2.82
CA ALA A 24 -21.64 18.09 2.27
C ALA A 24 -20.50 18.89 1.62
N ASN A 25 -19.39 19.07 2.35
CA ASN A 25 -18.17 19.63 1.80
C ASN A 25 -17.74 18.75 0.64
N THR A 26 -17.98 19.22 -0.58
CA THR A 26 -17.56 18.55 -1.81
C THR A 26 -16.04 18.46 -1.79
N CYS A 27 -15.54 17.29 -1.44
CA CYS A 27 -14.11 17.06 -1.37
C CYS A 27 -13.61 16.67 -2.75
N VAL A 28 -12.59 17.38 -3.24
CA VAL A 28 -12.03 17.18 -4.57
C VAL A 28 -10.92 16.14 -4.48
N ARG A 29 -10.69 15.37 -5.56
CA ARG A 29 -9.54 14.49 -5.65
C ARG A 29 -8.24 15.30 -5.59
N GLY A 30 -7.22 14.75 -4.94
CA GLY A 30 -5.94 15.44 -4.79
C GLY A 30 -5.17 15.59 -6.08
N PHE A 31 -4.22 16.52 -6.10
CA PHE A 31 -3.38 16.80 -7.26
C PHE A 31 -2.67 15.55 -7.81
N ALA A 32 -2.21 14.66 -6.93
CA ALA A 32 -1.62 13.37 -7.32
C ALA A 32 -2.64 12.36 -7.90
N SER A 33 -3.94 12.58 -7.67
CA SER A 33 -5.06 11.72 -8.07
C SER A 33 -5.84 12.28 -9.30
N LEU A 34 -5.72 13.58 -9.59
CA LEU A 34 -6.52 14.29 -10.60
C LEU A 34 -6.17 13.95 -12.06
N THR A 35 -4.99 13.41 -12.35
CA THR A 35 -4.51 13.31 -13.74
C THR A 35 -4.71 11.94 -14.39
N TYR A 36 -5.31 10.95 -13.70
CA TYR A 36 -5.53 9.60 -14.24
C TYR A 36 -6.96 9.33 -14.69
N ASN A 37 -7.18 9.51 -15.99
CA ASN A 37 -8.09 8.72 -16.80
C ASN A 37 -7.26 7.73 -17.63
N GLY A 38 -7.55 6.43 -17.51
CA GLY A 38 -6.96 5.43 -18.40
C GLY A 38 -6.87 4.03 -17.80
N GLY A 39 -7.86 3.20 -18.11
CA GLY A 39 -7.70 1.74 -18.22
C GLY A 39 -7.28 1.01 -16.96
N GLY A 40 -8.23 0.81 -16.05
CA GLY A 40 -8.10 -0.29 -15.09
C GLY A 40 -7.98 -1.59 -15.86
N ASN A 41 -6.88 -2.32 -15.68
CA ASN A 41 -6.88 -3.76 -15.91
C ASN A 41 -7.63 -4.41 -14.73
N THR A 42 -8.91 -4.12 -14.64
CA THR A 42 -9.86 -4.88 -13.84
C THR A 42 -10.17 -6.13 -14.65
N ILE A 43 -9.50 -7.23 -14.34
CA ILE A 43 -10.07 -8.55 -14.65
C ILE A 43 -11.25 -8.75 -13.69
N ALA A 44 -12.37 -8.15 -14.05
CA ALA A 44 -13.72 -8.52 -13.62
C ALA A 44 -14.40 -8.95 -14.92
N GLY A 45 -14.59 -10.22 -15.23
CA GLY A 45 -15.06 -11.30 -14.36
C GLY A 45 -16.31 -11.82 -15.06
N LYS A 46 -16.19 -12.94 -15.78
CA LYS A 46 -17.36 -13.67 -16.27
C LYS A 46 -17.15 -15.16 -16.10
N PHE A 47 -16.98 -15.59 -14.85
CA PHE A 47 -17.17 -17.00 -14.50
C PHE A 47 -17.84 -17.10 -13.14
N GLY A 48 -19.04 -17.69 -13.15
CA GLY A 48 -19.71 -18.17 -11.95
C GLY A 48 -18.83 -19.20 -11.23
N GLY A 49 -19.04 -19.35 -9.92
CA GLY A 49 -18.30 -20.31 -9.11
C GLY A 49 -18.65 -21.77 -9.44
N PRO A 50 -18.26 -22.73 -8.59
CA PRO A 50 -17.13 -22.75 -7.66
C PRO A 50 -16.15 -23.89 -8.03
N SER A 51 -14.82 -23.69 -8.03
CA SER A 51 -13.90 -24.82 -7.79
C SER A 51 -12.44 -24.41 -7.55
N SER A 52 -11.80 -25.16 -6.67
CA SER A 52 -10.49 -24.99 -6.03
C SER A 52 -9.28 -25.37 -6.89
N VAL A 53 -9.32 -25.22 -8.21
CA VAL A 53 -8.33 -25.89 -9.10
C VAL A 53 -7.18 -24.98 -9.59
N HIS A 54 -7.27 -23.66 -9.40
CA HIS A 54 -6.28 -22.73 -9.97
C HIS A 54 -5.07 -22.43 -9.06
N ALA A 55 -4.99 -23.05 -7.88
CA ALA A 55 -3.80 -22.98 -7.02
C ALA A 55 -2.69 -23.97 -7.43
N VAL A 56 -2.99 -24.92 -8.32
CA VAL A 56 -2.06 -26.00 -8.68
C VAL A 56 -1.12 -25.62 -9.83
N GLN A 57 -1.56 -24.78 -10.78
CA GLN A 57 -0.74 -24.42 -11.95
C GLN A 57 0.45 -23.48 -11.64
N VAL A 58 0.41 -22.72 -10.55
CA VAL A 58 1.56 -21.88 -10.14
C VAL A 58 2.56 -22.68 -9.31
N LEU A 59 2.13 -23.80 -8.71
CA LEU A 59 3.02 -24.69 -7.94
C LEU A 59 3.85 -25.60 -8.86
N ASP A 60 3.32 -25.99 -10.01
CA ASP A 60 3.96 -26.92 -10.94
C ASP A 60 5.15 -26.29 -11.69
N LEU A 61 5.10 -24.97 -11.94
CA LEU A 61 6.20 -24.22 -12.55
C LEU A 61 7.40 -24.05 -11.60
N VAL A 62 7.17 -24.09 -10.29
CA VAL A 62 8.20 -23.95 -9.25
C VAL A 62 8.85 -25.31 -8.93
N ALA A 63 8.14 -26.43 -9.12
CA ALA A 63 8.69 -27.77 -8.94
C ALA A 63 9.60 -28.20 -10.11
N HIS A 64 9.23 -27.87 -11.35
CA HIS A 64 10.01 -28.25 -12.54
C HIS A 64 11.40 -27.59 -12.64
N LEU A 65 11.62 -26.45 -12.00
CA LEU A 65 12.92 -25.76 -11.99
C LEU A 65 13.93 -26.37 -10.99
N ASN A 66 13.47 -27.18 -10.03
CA ASN A 66 14.34 -27.75 -9.00
C ASN A 66 14.85 -29.16 -9.31
N HIS A 67 14.28 -29.86 -10.30
CA HIS A 67 14.69 -31.23 -10.64
C HIS A 67 15.78 -31.35 -11.71
N ALA A 68 16.32 -30.24 -12.23
CA ALA A 68 17.39 -30.28 -13.22
C ALA A 68 18.80 -30.13 -12.59
N ARG A 69 19.34 -31.21 -12.00
CA ARG A 69 20.78 -31.57 -12.07
C ARG A 69 21.04 -33.02 -11.61
N PRO A 70 22.13 -33.67 -12.09
CA PRO A 70 22.08 -35.06 -12.55
C PRO A 70 22.49 -36.06 -11.47
N MET A 71 21.84 -37.23 -11.50
CA MET A 71 22.30 -38.42 -10.77
C MET A 71 23.44 -39.08 -11.55
N SER A 72 24.62 -39.09 -10.94
CA SER A 72 25.67 -40.08 -11.21
C SER A 72 25.31 -41.35 -10.43
N SER A 73 25.24 -42.49 -11.13
CA SER A 73 25.29 -43.82 -10.51
C SER A 73 26.03 -44.75 -11.45
N GLY A 74 27.14 -45.31 -10.95
CA GLY A 74 27.87 -46.38 -11.62
C GLY A 74 27.23 -47.75 -11.44
N ALA A 75 27.70 -48.71 -12.23
CA ALA A 75 27.64 -50.14 -11.94
C ALA A 75 28.62 -50.89 -12.86
N ALA A 76 29.61 -51.57 -12.28
CA ALA A 76 30.08 -52.91 -12.69
C ALA A 76 31.25 -53.37 -11.78
N ALA A 77 31.09 -54.55 -11.17
CA ALA A 77 32.12 -55.37 -10.52
C ALA A 77 32.55 -56.51 -11.49
N PRO A 78 33.52 -57.43 -11.23
CA PRO A 78 34.22 -57.74 -9.97
C PRO A 78 35.77 -58.05 -10.01
N ALA A 79 36.39 -58.07 -8.81
CA ALA A 79 37.57 -58.79 -8.21
C ALA A 79 38.74 -59.42 -9.05
N PRO A 80 39.96 -59.73 -8.49
CA PRO A 80 40.42 -59.80 -7.08
C PRO A 80 41.78 -59.09 -6.74
N ALA A 81 42.21 -59.20 -5.47
CA ALA A 81 43.46 -58.70 -4.83
C ALA A 81 44.77 -59.43 -5.31
N PRO A 82 46.05 -59.12 -4.90
CA PRO A 82 46.52 -58.42 -3.67
C PRO A 82 47.80 -57.53 -3.78
N GLU A 83 48.33 -57.11 -2.62
CA GLU A 83 49.72 -56.70 -2.28
C GLU A 83 50.12 -55.19 -2.23
N GLY A 84 51.06 -54.91 -1.31
CA GLY A 84 51.30 -53.62 -0.63
C GLY A 84 52.30 -52.61 -1.25
N PRO A 85 52.81 -51.64 -0.44
CA PRO A 85 53.36 -50.31 -0.84
C PRO A 85 54.88 -50.35 -1.17
N PRO A 86 55.62 -49.27 -1.57
CA PRO A 86 55.48 -47.84 -1.17
C PRO A 86 56.02 -46.70 -2.12
N ALA A 87 55.93 -45.46 -1.62
CA ALA A 87 56.83 -44.29 -1.81
C ALA A 87 56.79 -43.40 -3.10
N THR A 88 56.84 -42.08 -2.84
CA THR A 88 56.81 -40.81 -3.64
C THR A 88 58.02 -40.52 -4.56
N PRO A 89 58.15 -39.33 -5.24
CA PRO A 89 57.37 -38.58 -6.28
C PRO A 89 58.31 -38.33 -7.52
N PRO A 90 58.29 -37.26 -8.39
CA PRO A 90 57.34 -36.16 -8.72
C PRO A 90 57.08 -35.97 -10.26
N SER A 91 56.04 -35.22 -10.69
CA SER A 91 56.07 -34.45 -11.97
C SER A 91 54.90 -33.46 -12.18
N VAL A 92 55.20 -32.17 -12.06
CA VAL A 92 54.91 -31.06 -13.00
C VAL A 92 53.58 -30.99 -13.78
N SER A 93 52.73 -30.06 -13.30
CA SER A 93 52.03 -28.99 -14.04
C SER A 93 50.68 -29.20 -14.75
N LYS A 94 49.92 -28.09 -14.69
CA LYS A 94 48.81 -27.62 -15.54
C LYS A 94 47.41 -28.15 -15.23
N GLY A 95 46.66 -27.28 -14.55
CA GLY A 95 45.20 -27.26 -14.59
C GLY A 95 44.68 -26.17 -13.67
N VAL A 96 44.49 -24.96 -14.18
CA VAL A 96 43.63 -23.97 -13.53
C VAL A 96 42.21 -24.55 -13.54
N PRO A 97 41.57 -24.85 -12.41
CA PRO A 97 40.16 -25.17 -12.46
C PRO A 97 39.43 -23.84 -12.62
N VAL A 98 38.85 -23.62 -13.80
CA VAL A 98 37.78 -22.63 -13.99
C VAL A 98 36.58 -23.13 -13.19
N GLY A 99 36.63 -22.90 -11.88
CA GLY A 99 35.53 -23.13 -10.97
C GLY A 99 34.46 -22.13 -11.31
N ALA A 100 33.44 -22.56 -12.05
CA ALA A 100 32.18 -21.85 -12.14
C ALA A 100 31.57 -21.81 -10.73
N ARG A 101 31.98 -20.81 -9.93
CA ARG A 101 31.34 -20.46 -8.67
C ARG A 101 29.89 -20.16 -9.00
N LYS A 102 28.98 -21.11 -8.72
CA LYS A 102 27.55 -20.82 -8.58
C LYS A 102 27.44 -19.89 -7.38
N VAL A 103 27.58 -18.58 -7.62
CA VAL A 103 27.29 -17.57 -6.63
C VAL A 103 25.78 -17.64 -6.42
N GLY A 104 25.35 -18.23 -5.30
CA GLY A 104 23.94 -18.26 -4.93
C GLY A 104 23.48 -16.83 -4.69
N LEU A 105 22.84 -16.21 -5.68
CA LEU A 105 22.29 -14.87 -5.55
C LEU A 105 21.08 -14.96 -4.61
N LYS A 106 21.28 -14.62 -3.33
CA LYS A 106 20.18 -14.54 -2.36
C LYS A 106 19.34 -13.31 -2.68
N VAL A 107 18.29 -13.49 -3.47
CA VAL A 107 17.34 -12.42 -3.79
C VAL A 107 16.51 -12.13 -2.55
N VAL A 108 16.71 -10.95 -1.95
CA VAL A 108 15.93 -10.49 -0.80
C VAL A 108 14.75 -9.68 -1.31
N MET A 109 13.54 -10.16 -1.04
CA MET A 109 12.32 -9.47 -1.42
C MET A 109 12.14 -8.19 -0.58
N MET A 110 12.09 -7.04 -1.25
CA MET A 110 11.93 -5.73 -0.63
C MET A 110 10.48 -5.28 -0.51
N SER A 111 9.61 -5.72 -1.41
CA SER A 111 8.19 -5.37 -1.42
C SER A 111 7.37 -6.42 -2.18
N PRO A 112 6.16 -6.78 -1.72
CA PRO A 112 5.16 -7.54 -2.49
C PRO A 112 4.79 -6.92 -3.83
N GLY A 113 4.85 -5.58 -3.94
CA GLY A 113 4.54 -4.87 -5.19
C GLY A 113 3.05 -4.76 -5.52
N PHE A 114 2.13 -5.16 -4.64
CA PHE A 114 0.69 -4.98 -4.83
C PHE A 114 -0.03 -4.64 -3.52
N VAL A 115 -1.20 -4.01 -3.62
CA VAL A 115 -2.06 -3.73 -2.47
C VAL A 115 -2.92 -4.96 -2.16
N TYR A 116 -2.77 -5.51 -0.96
CA TYR A 116 -3.53 -6.68 -0.51
C TYR A 116 -4.89 -6.27 0.05
N GLU A 117 -5.97 -6.87 -0.47
CA GLU A 117 -7.36 -6.55 -0.13
C GLU A 117 -7.63 -5.02 -0.13
N PRO A 118 -7.67 -4.37 -1.31
CA PRO A 118 -7.85 -2.92 -1.41
C PRO A 118 -9.10 -2.46 -0.66
N TYR A 119 -8.97 -1.34 0.06
CA TYR A 119 -10.09 -0.76 0.79
C TYR A 119 -11.17 -0.30 -0.17
N SER A 120 -12.39 -0.79 0.02
CA SER A 120 -13.60 -0.27 -0.58
C SER A 120 -14.51 0.30 0.51
N PRO A 121 -15.10 1.49 0.32
CA PRO A 121 -16.17 1.97 1.17
C PRO A 121 -17.27 0.90 1.24
N ARG A 122 -17.66 0.51 2.44
CA ARG A 122 -18.73 -0.46 2.66
C ARG A 122 -20.03 0.26 2.94
N GLU A 123 -21.09 -0.19 2.29
CA GLU A 123 -22.42 0.33 2.55
C GLU A 123 -22.86 -0.05 3.97
N PRO A 124 -23.41 0.91 4.74
CA PRO A 124 -23.93 0.62 6.06
C PRO A 124 -25.16 -0.28 5.95
N ILE A 125 -25.14 -1.41 6.65
CA ILE A 125 -26.29 -2.32 6.72
C ILE A 125 -27.14 -1.94 7.94
N PRO A 126 -28.46 -1.69 7.77
CA PRO A 126 -29.37 -1.48 8.89
C PRO A 126 -29.33 -2.66 9.87
N PHE A 127 -29.40 -2.36 11.17
CA PHE A 127 -29.35 -3.37 12.23
C PHE A 127 -30.34 -4.52 12.04
N TRP A 128 -31.57 -4.23 11.63
CA TRP A 128 -32.59 -5.24 11.34
C TRP A 128 -32.17 -6.19 10.20
N LYS A 129 -31.61 -5.67 9.10
CA LYS A 129 -31.10 -6.52 8.01
C LYS A 129 -29.92 -7.38 8.48
N ARG A 130 -29.11 -6.85 9.41
CA ARG A 130 -27.95 -7.54 9.99
C ARG A 130 -28.35 -8.79 10.79
N LEU A 131 -29.43 -8.69 11.55
CA LEU A 131 -29.91 -9.75 12.43
C LEU A 131 -30.93 -10.70 11.78
N PHE A 132 -31.84 -10.20 10.95
CA PHE A 132 -33.00 -10.95 10.48
C PHE A 132 -32.88 -11.51 9.06
N THR A 133 -31.77 -11.28 8.37
CA THR A 133 -31.54 -11.83 7.02
C THR A 133 -30.31 -12.72 7.00
N ARG A 134 -30.41 -13.88 6.33
CA ARG A 134 -29.26 -14.81 6.14
C ARG A 134 -28.06 -14.13 5.48
N SER A 135 -28.31 -13.26 4.49
CA SER A 135 -27.26 -12.46 3.84
C SER A 135 -26.62 -11.45 4.81
N GLY A 136 -27.41 -10.83 5.70
CA GLY A 136 -26.91 -9.92 6.74
C GLY A 136 -26.01 -10.62 7.77
N TRP A 137 -26.35 -11.86 8.15
CA TRP A 137 -25.51 -12.69 9.02
C TRP A 137 -24.17 -13.02 8.37
N SER A 138 -24.15 -13.46 7.10
CA SER A 138 -22.91 -13.71 6.37
C SER A 138 -22.04 -12.44 6.30
N ARG A 139 -22.63 -11.28 6.00
CA ARG A 139 -21.93 -9.99 5.96
C ARG A 139 -21.36 -9.59 7.32
N THR A 140 -22.09 -9.83 8.40
CA THR A 140 -21.63 -9.55 9.76
C THR A 140 -20.45 -10.43 10.15
N LYS A 141 -20.50 -11.73 9.82
CA LYS A 141 -19.38 -12.64 10.02
C LYS A 141 -18.14 -12.14 9.26
N GLU A 142 -18.30 -11.73 8.00
CA GLU A 142 -17.22 -11.15 7.20
C GLU A 142 -16.64 -9.89 7.86
N ASP A 143 -17.48 -8.97 8.33
CA ASP A 143 -17.03 -7.74 9.01
C ASP A 143 -16.22 -8.06 10.27
N VAL A 144 -16.71 -8.97 11.12
CA VAL A 144 -16.00 -9.40 12.33
C VAL A 144 -14.65 -10.02 11.98
N ILE A 145 -14.61 -10.91 10.98
CA ILE A 145 -13.35 -11.53 10.52
C ILE A 145 -12.36 -10.45 10.04
N LEU A 146 -12.84 -9.41 9.34
CA LEU A 146 -11.98 -8.35 8.83
C LEU A 146 -11.45 -7.44 9.93
N GLU A 147 -12.25 -7.16 10.96
CA GLU A 147 -11.79 -6.44 12.14
C GLU A 147 -10.81 -7.28 12.97
N MET A 148 -11.02 -8.58 13.06
CA MET A 148 -10.04 -9.49 13.68
C MET A 148 -8.72 -9.49 12.90
N LYS A 149 -8.76 -9.55 11.56
CA LYS A 149 -7.56 -9.41 10.70
C LYS A 149 -6.85 -8.08 10.92
N ASN A 150 -7.60 -6.96 10.99
CA ASN A 150 -7.07 -5.62 11.30
C ASN A 150 -6.34 -5.62 12.65
N ALA A 151 -7.03 -6.09 13.71
CA ALA A 151 -6.51 -6.10 15.07
C ALA A 151 -5.27 -6.99 15.18
N TYR A 152 -5.28 -8.16 14.54
CA TYR A 152 -4.14 -9.06 14.50
C TYR A 152 -2.91 -8.42 13.85
N ALA A 153 -3.08 -7.79 12.68
CA ALA A 153 -1.99 -7.10 11.99
C ALA A 153 -1.39 -5.97 12.85
N VAL A 154 -2.24 -5.15 13.49
CA VAL A 154 -1.79 -4.06 14.37
C VAL A 154 -1.10 -4.60 15.63
N SER A 155 -1.63 -5.67 16.22
CA SER A 155 -1.03 -6.32 17.40
C SER A 155 0.36 -6.85 17.08
N ARG A 156 0.54 -7.53 15.95
CA ARG A 156 1.86 -8.04 15.52
C ARG A 156 2.83 -6.91 15.22
N LEU A 157 2.36 -5.86 14.54
CA LEU A 157 3.14 -4.65 14.26
C LEU A 157 3.67 -4.02 15.56
N ARG A 158 2.80 -3.85 16.56
CA ARG A 158 3.15 -3.30 17.88
C ARG A 158 4.21 -4.16 18.58
N LYS A 159 4.00 -5.48 18.62
CA LYS A 159 4.93 -6.42 19.27
C LYS A 159 6.33 -6.41 18.66
N LYS A 160 6.46 -6.27 17.33
CA LYS A 160 7.75 -6.34 16.63
C LYS A 160 8.47 -5.00 16.51
N THR A 161 7.73 -3.91 16.27
CA THR A 161 8.34 -2.61 15.90
C THR A 161 8.17 -1.53 16.97
N GLY A 162 7.46 -1.79 18.06
CA GLY A 162 7.11 -0.76 19.05
C GLY A 162 6.15 0.30 18.51
N TYR A 163 5.36 -0.05 17.48
CA TYR A 163 4.49 0.88 16.77
C TYR A 163 3.56 1.68 17.69
N THR A 164 3.60 3.00 17.53
CA THR A 164 2.65 3.94 18.13
C THR A 164 1.91 4.71 17.05
N LYS A 165 0.58 4.82 17.19
CA LYS A 165 -0.30 5.47 16.20
C LYS A 165 0.12 6.92 15.90
N LYS A 166 0.46 7.69 16.93
CA LYS A 166 0.88 9.11 16.81
C LYS A 166 2.17 9.25 15.99
N GLN A 167 3.22 8.54 16.39
CA GLN A 167 4.51 8.56 15.67
C GLN A 167 4.35 8.13 14.21
N PHE A 168 3.51 7.13 13.95
CA PHE A 168 3.22 6.71 12.59
C PHE A 168 2.47 7.77 11.78
N TYR A 169 1.52 8.50 12.37
CA TYR A 169 0.81 9.57 11.68
C TYR A 169 1.75 10.71 11.31
N ASP A 170 2.67 11.08 12.20
CA ASP A 170 3.69 12.10 11.93
C ASP A 170 4.63 11.65 10.80
N GLN A 171 5.07 10.38 10.82
CA GLN A 171 5.90 9.80 9.76
C GLN A 171 5.15 9.72 8.42
N ALA A 172 3.91 9.25 8.42
CA ALA A 172 3.08 9.12 7.23
C ALA A 172 2.79 10.50 6.62
N PHE A 173 2.54 11.51 7.45
CA PHE A 173 2.34 12.88 7.01
C PHE A 173 3.62 13.49 6.43
N LYS A 174 4.79 13.20 7.03
CA LYS A 174 6.09 13.61 6.47
C LYS A 174 6.33 13.00 5.09
N ILE A 175 6.12 11.69 4.93
CA ILE A 175 6.24 11.00 3.63
C ILE A 175 5.24 11.59 2.63
N TYR A 176 4.00 11.86 3.06
CA TYR A 176 2.99 12.48 2.22
C TYR A 176 3.43 13.85 1.69
N LYS A 177 3.97 14.72 2.57
CA LYS A 177 4.52 16.03 2.17
C LYS A 177 5.66 15.89 1.18
N GLU A 178 6.61 15.01 1.49
CA GLU A 178 7.79 14.76 0.65
C GLU A 178 7.40 14.25 -0.73
N VAL A 179 6.56 13.21 -0.79
CA VAL A 179 6.12 12.60 -2.05
C VAL A 179 5.37 13.60 -2.91
N ASN A 180 4.42 14.36 -2.36
CA ASN A 180 3.67 15.35 -3.15
C ASN A 180 4.55 16.50 -3.63
N THR A 181 5.51 16.96 -2.82
CA THR A 181 6.48 17.99 -3.22
C THR A 181 7.36 17.49 -4.37
N LEU A 182 7.91 16.28 -4.24
CA LEU A 182 8.75 15.66 -5.28
C LEU A 182 7.95 15.37 -6.56
N PHE A 183 6.69 14.94 -6.42
CA PHE A 183 5.78 14.71 -7.53
C PHE A 183 5.42 16.01 -8.26
N ALA A 184 5.21 17.11 -7.53
CA ALA A 184 4.99 18.43 -8.11
C ALA A 184 6.23 18.94 -8.87
N ARG A 185 7.43 18.74 -8.32
CA ARG A 185 8.72 19.05 -8.98
C ARG A 185 9.05 18.14 -10.16
N GLY A 186 8.59 16.88 -10.13
CA GLY A 186 8.89 15.86 -11.13
C GLY A 186 10.22 15.14 -10.93
N ASP A 187 10.77 15.14 -9.71
CA ASP A 187 12.03 14.44 -9.39
C ASP A 187 11.79 12.94 -9.16
N ILE A 188 12.00 12.16 -10.22
CA ILE A 188 11.78 10.71 -10.21
C ILE A 188 12.80 9.97 -9.35
N SER A 189 14.03 10.47 -9.26
CA SER A 189 15.14 9.77 -8.59
C SER A 189 14.94 9.79 -7.08
N SER A 190 14.60 10.95 -6.53
CA SER A 190 14.35 11.11 -5.09
C SER A 190 13.09 10.35 -4.64
N LEU A 191 12.05 10.28 -5.48
CA LEU A 191 10.83 9.51 -5.20
C LEU A 191 11.10 8.02 -4.92
N ARG A 192 12.15 7.43 -5.49
CA ARG A 192 12.44 5.99 -5.34
C ARG A 192 12.64 5.57 -3.88
N LYS A 193 13.12 6.47 -3.01
CA LYS A 193 13.36 6.16 -1.60
C LYS A 193 12.07 6.06 -0.79
N ALA A 194 11.10 6.93 -1.07
CA ALA A 194 9.83 7.01 -0.35
C ALA A 194 8.76 6.03 -0.87
N LEU A 195 8.95 5.49 -2.08
CA LEU A 195 7.98 4.64 -2.78
C LEU A 195 8.44 3.18 -2.84
N THR A 196 7.49 2.27 -3.02
CA THR A 196 7.77 0.90 -3.50
C THR A 196 8.06 0.89 -5.00
N ASP A 197 8.72 -0.16 -5.52
CA ASP A 197 9.10 -0.23 -6.94
C ASP A 197 7.91 -0.12 -7.91
N ASN A 198 6.77 -0.73 -7.57
CA ASN A 198 5.57 -0.66 -8.39
C ASN A 198 4.97 0.76 -8.39
N MET A 199 4.82 1.37 -7.20
CA MET A 199 4.32 2.74 -7.08
C MET A 199 5.25 3.75 -7.77
N HIS A 200 6.57 3.56 -7.67
CA HIS A 200 7.55 4.38 -8.36
C HIS A 200 7.36 4.36 -9.88
N SER A 201 7.13 3.18 -10.44
CA SER A 201 6.85 3.00 -11.87
C SER A 201 5.54 3.68 -12.28
N ALA A 202 4.48 3.53 -11.47
CA ALA A 202 3.20 4.19 -11.71
C ALA A 202 3.32 5.72 -11.69
N MET A 203 3.97 6.28 -10.66
CA MET A 203 4.20 7.72 -10.50
C MET A 203 5.10 8.29 -11.62
N LYS A 204 6.12 7.55 -12.04
CA LYS A 204 6.99 7.93 -13.17
C LYS A 204 6.19 8.05 -14.47
N ASN A 205 5.32 7.08 -14.75
CA ASN A 205 4.46 7.11 -15.94
C ASN A 205 3.45 8.27 -15.86
N GLU A 206 2.94 8.56 -14.67
CA GLU A 206 2.07 9.71 -14.43
C GLU A 206 2.76 11.04 -14.72
N ILE A 207 3.96 11.25 -14.19
CA ILE A 207 4.75 12.47 -14.44
C ILE A 207 5.00 12.65 -15.93
N LYS A 208 5.39 11.57 -16.64
CA LYS A 208 5.58 11.61 -18.10
C LYS A 208 4.30 11.99 -18.84
N ARG A 209 3.16 11.42 -18.45
CA ARG A 209 1.87 11.75 -19.06
C ARG A 209 1.46 13.19 -18.77
N ARG A 210 1.74 13.71 -17.57
CA ARG A 210 1.44 15.10 -17.24
C ARG A 210 2.30 16.06 -18.07
N GLN A 211 3.57 15.72 -18.31
CA GLN A 211 4.53 16.61 -18.99
C GLN A 211 4.09 16.99 -20.41
N SER A 212 3.24 16.18 -21.05
CA SER A 212 2.65 16.53 -22.35
C SER A 212 1.56 17.62 -22.25
N LYS A 213 0.91 17.77 -21.09
CA LYS A 213 -0.17 18.74 -20.85
C LYS A 213 0.31 19.96 -20.06
N TRP A 214 1.07 19.74 -18.99
CA TRP A 214 1.52 20.75 -18.04
C TRP A 214 3.04 20.67 -17.88
N LYS A 215 3.72 21.80 -18.10
CA LYS A 215 5.18 21.86 -18.02
C LYS A 215 5.65 21.94 -16.58
N SER A 216 5.00 22.78 -15.78
CA SER A 216 5.29 22.97 -14.36
C SER A 216 4.00 22.94 -13.55
N VAL A 217 4.11 22.54 -12.29
CA VAL A 217 3.01 22.57 -11.34
C VAL A 217 3.51 23.09 -10.01
N HIS A 218 2.84 24.11 -9.52
CA HIS A 218 2.97 24.59 -8.15
C HIS A 218 2.00 23.80 -7.27
N TRP A 219 2.52 23.24 -6.18
CA TRP A 219 1.73 22.54 -5.18
C TRP A 219 2.20 23.00 -3.80
N GLU A 220 1.24 23.36 -2.96
CA GLU A 220 1.47 23.79 -1.59
C GLU A 220 0.44 23.10 -0.69
N LEU A 221 0.92 22.56 0.43
CA LEU A 221 0.07 21.99 1.47
C LEU A 221 -0.18 23.04 2.55
N VAL A 222 -1.44 23.25 2.89
CA VAL A 222 -1.81 24.09 4.03
C VAL A 222 -1.82 23.20 5.28
N GLU A 223 -0.91 23.48 6.22
CA GLU A 223 -0.79 22.77 7.49
C GLU A 223 -1.68 23.43 8.57
N PRO A 224 -2.28 22.66 9.51
CA PRO A 224 -2.21 21.20 9.69
C PRO A 224 -3.20 20.41 8.82
N ALA A 225 -2.99 19.10 8.70
CA ALA A 225 -3.99 18.20 8.11
C ALA A 225 -5.28 18.22 8.94
N ILE A 226 -6.44 18.29 8.27
CA ILE A 226 -7.74 18.32 8.95
C ILE A 226 -7.99 16.99 9.67
N SER A 227 -7.71 15.88 9.00
CA SER A 227 -7.76 14.57 9.65
C SER A 227 -6.91 13.53 8.95
N ILE A 228 -6.29 12.67 9.74
CA ILE A 228 -5.61 11.46 9.30
C ILE A 228 -6.26 10.28 10.01
N ARG A 229 -6.79 9.32 9.26
CA ARG A 229 -7.50 8.17 9.82
C ARG A 229 -6.95 6.87 9.24
N THR A 230 -6.75 5.87 10.08
CA THR A 230 -6.41 4.52 9.61
C THR A 230 -7.70 3.81 9.25
N LEU A 231 -7.84 3.45 7.98
CA LEU A 231 -9.00 2.72 7.47
C LEU A 231 -8.84 1.21 7.61
N ARG A 232 -7.62 0.71 7.39
CA ARG A 232 -7.37 -0.74 7.32
C ARG A 232 -5.93 -1.08 7.63
N ALA A 233 -5.72 -2.26 8.23
CA ALA A 233 -4.42 -2.85 8.45
C ALA A 233 -4.40 -4.29 7.91
N ARG A 234 -3.46 -4.61 7.04
CA ARG A 234 -3.32 -5.95 6.46
C ARG A 234 -1.91 -6.46 6.64
N MET A 235 -1.80 -7.77 6.80
CA MET A 235 -0.52 -8.46 6.89
C MET A 235 -0.44 -9.48 5.76
N ILE A 236 0.70 -9.50 5.08
CA ILE A 236 1.01 -10.39 3.96
C ILE A 236 2.17 -11.26 4.44
N GLY A 237 1.88 -12.51 4.78
CA GLY A 237 2.92 -13.49 5.11
C GLY A 237 3.59 -14.01 3.84
N LEU A 238 4.92 -14.06 3.82
CA LEU A 238 5.67 -14.75 2.78
C LEU A 238 5.68 -16.27 3.00
N ASP A 239 5.67 -16.68 4.26
CA ASP A 239 5.62 -18.07 4.68
C ASP A 239 4.36 -18.30 5.52
N LYS A 240 3.76 -19.49 5.37
CA LYS A 240 2.61 -19.93 6.17
C LYS A 240 3.04 -20.29 7.59
N ASN A 241 4.27 -20.78 7.75
CA ASN A 241 4.80 -21.26 9.02
C ASN A 241 5.51 -20.16 9.81
N ASP A 242 6.02 -19.14 9.13
CA ASP A 242 6.76 -18.02 9.72
C ASP A 242 6.01 -16.69 9.51
N HIS A 243 5.21 -16.32 10.51
CA HIS A 243 4.47 -15.07 10.53
C HIS A 243 5.34 -13.83 10.80
N ASP A 244 6.63 -14.00 11.08
CA ASP A 244 7.57 -12.88 11.24
C ASP A 244 8.14 -12.42 9.89
N LYS A 245 8.21 -13.34 8.92
CA LYS A 245 8.47 -13.00 7.50
C LYS A 245 7.20 -12.49 6.83
N ALA A 246 6.75 -11.32 7.30
CA ALA A 246 5.57 -10.67 6.76
C ALA A 246 5.82 -9.20 6.42
N PHE A 247 5.01 -8.70 5.48
CA PHE A 247 4.83 -7.30 5.20
C PHE A 247 3.53 -6.82 5.83
N ILE A 248 3.53 -5.60 6.34
CA ILE A 248 2.32 -4.95 6.82
C ILE A 248 1.98 -3.78 5.91
N GLN A 249 0.71 -3.73 5.53
CA GLN A 249 0.12 -2.63 4.79
C GLN A 249 -0.89 -1.89 5.66
N LEU A 250 -0.73 -0.57 5.76
CA LEU A 250 -1.66 0.32 6.47
C LEU A 250 -2.29 1.28 5.47
N THR A 251 -3.61 1.25 5.39
CA THR A 251 -4.39 2.16 4.56
C THR A 251 -4.83 3.34 5.41
N LEU A 252 -4.47 4.55 4.98
CA LEU A 252 -4.86 5.80 5.62
C LEU A 252 -5.70 6.67 4.69
N GLU A 253 -6.65 7.34 5.30
CA GLU A 253 -7.40 8.45 4.72
C GLU A 253 -6.74 9.75 5.18
N PHE A 254 -6.31 10.56 4.21
CA PHE A 254 -5.86 11.92 4.42
C PHE A 254 -6.96 12.88 3.98
N VAL A 255 -7.33 13.80 4.88
CA VAL A 255 -8.16 14.96 4.55
C VAL A 255 -7.29 16.19 4.79
N THR A 256 -6.89 16.85 3.71
CA THR A 256 -5.94 17.97 3.73
C THR A 256 -6.46 19.14 2.92
N LYS A 257 -5.97 20.34 3.23
CA LYS A 257 -6.19 21.52 2.40
C LYS A 257 -4.97 21.75 1.52
N GLN A 258 -5.18 21.90 0.23
CA GLN A 258 -4.09 22.03 -0.75
C GLN A 258 -4.36 23.20 -1.67
N LYS A 259 -3.29 23.84 -2.11
CA LYS A 259 -3.30 24.82 -3.19
C LYS A 259 -2.53 24.21 -4.35
N TYR A 260 -3.07 24.34 -5.56
CA TYR A 260 -2.43 23.82 -6.75
C TYR A 260 -2.62 24.76 -7.93
N GLU A 261 -1.59 24.92 -8.75
CA GLU A 261 -1.67 25.65 -10.01
C GLU A 261 -0.75 24.99 -11.04
N ALA A 262 -1.28 24.69 -12.21
CA ALA A 262 -0.58 24.05 -13.32
C ALA A 262 -0.39 25.03 -14.46
N TYR A 263 0.80 25.00 -15.08
CA TYR A 263 1.17 25.91 -16.15
C TYR A 263 1.51 25.17 -17.44
N ASN A 264 1.22 25.82 -18.57
CA ASN A 264 1.68 25.35 -19.87
C ASN A 264 3.16 25.73 -20.12
N SER A 265 3.68 25.36 -21.29
CA SER A 265 5.03 25.71 -21.73
C SER A 265 5.28 27.22 -21.87
N LYS A 266 4.23 28.02 -22.04
CA LYS A 266 4.28 29.49 -22.15
C LYS A 266 4.16 30.20 -20.79
N GLY A 267 4.07 29.44 -19.69
CA GLY A 267 3.89 29.98 -18.34
C GLY A 267 2.48 30.47 -18.03
N ALA A 268 1.50 30.26 -18.92
CA ALA A 268 0.11 30.58 -18.64
C ALA A 268 -0.54 29.49 -17.78
N VAL A 269 -1.44 29.92 -16.89
CA VAL A 269 -2.19 29.03 -16.01
C VAL A 269 -3.18 28.21 -16.84
N VAL A 270 -3.12 26.89 -16.69
CA VAL A 270 -4.00 25.92 -17.38
C VAL A 270 -5.08 25.40 -16.43
N SER A 271 -4.74 25.22 -15.16
CA SER A 271 -5.64 24.65 -14.17
C SER A 271 -5.21 25.00 -12.76
N GLY A 272 -6.19 25.23 -11.88
CA GLY A 272 -5.95 25.54 -10.47
C GLY A 272 -5.81 27.03 -10.20
N ASP A 273 -5.57 27.34 -8.94
CA ASP A 273 -5.42 28.68 -8.40
C ASP A 273 -4.51 28.58 -7.17
N LYS A 274 -3.44 29.38 -7.15
CA LYS A 274 -2.50 29.46 -6.01
C LYS A 274 -3.15 29.97 -4.73
N SER A 275 -4.11 30.87 -4.84
CA SER A 275 -4.71 31.56 -3.69
C SER A 275 -5.81 30.72 -3.03
N LYS A 276 -6.48 29.87 -3.82
CA LYS A 276 -7.64 29.11 -3.38
C LYS A 276 -7.24 27.81 -2.68
N GLU A 277 -7.69 27.66 -1.44
CA GLU A 277 -7.59 26.40 -0.71
C GLU A 277 -8.66 25.41 -1.21
N VAL A 278 -8.22 24.21 -1.58
CA VAL A 278 -9.09 23.10 -1.98
C VAL A 278 -9.01 22.00 -0.93
N LEU A 279 -10.18 21.53 -0.49
CA LEU A 279 -10.29 20.38 0.40
C LEU A 279 -10.11 19.09 -0.39
N VAL A 280 -9.08 18.32 -0.04
CA VAL A 280 -8.68 17.10 -0.73
C VAL A 280 -8.77 15.90 0.20
N LYS A 281 -9.38 14.82 -0.31
CA LYS A 281 -9.49 13.53 0.36
C LYS A 281 -8.80 12.48 -0.47
N GLU A 282 -7.83 11.80 0.13
CA GLU A 282 -7.01 10.80 -0.54
C GLU A 282 -6.83 9.57 0.35
N ILE A 283 -6.84 8.39 -0.27
CA ILE A 283 -6.55 7.14 0.42
C ILE A 283 -5.19 6.61 -0.02
N TRP A 284 -4.27 6.52 0.93
CA TRP A 284 -2.89 6.09 0.69
C TRP A 284 -2.61 4.79 1.45
N VAL A 285 -1.88 3.88 0.82
CA VAL A 285 -1.49 2.60 1.40
C VAL A 285 0.02 2.62 1.64
N PHE A 286 0.42 2.57 2.90
CA PHE A 286 1.81 2.44 3.28
C PHE A 286 2.16 1.00 3.55
N GLU A 287 3.41 0.64 3.29
CA GLU A 287 3.95 -0.69 3.49
C GLU A 287 5.24 -0.62 4.31
N ARG A 288 5.41 -1.63 5.18
CA ARG A 288 6.66 -1.87 5.92
C ARG A 288 6.87 -3.37 6.09
N SER A 289 8.11 -3.82 5.92
CA SER A 289 8.53 -5.19 6.24
C SER A 289 8.76 -5.36 7.73
N LEU A 290 8.37 -6.51 8.29
CA LEU A 290 8.60 -6.84 9.71
C LEU A 290 9.94 -7.52 9.98
N PHE A 291 10.55 -8.11 8.95
CA PHE A 291 11.76 -8.94 9.09
C PHE A 291 13.06 -8.20 8.76
N HIS A 292 12.98 -7.02 8.11
CA HIS A 292 14.14 -6.16 7.90
C HIS A 292 14.26 -5.18 9.08
N PRO A 293 15.39 -5.14 9.80
CA PRO A 293 15.56 -4.28 10.97
C PRO A 293 15.48 -2.78 10.60
N ASP A 294 16.06 -2.40 9.46
CA ASP A 294 16.10 -1.00 8.99
C ASP A 294 14.92 -0.64 8.06
N ALA A 295 13.82 -1.39 8.16
CA ALA A 295 12.64 -1.16 7.34
C ALA A 295 11.99 0.19 7.64
N GLN A 296 11.96 1.07 6.64
CA GLN A 296 11.19 2.30 6.68
C GLN A 296 9.78 2.10 6.08
N TRP A 297 8.85 2.96 6.47
CA TRP A 297 7.54 3.05 5.83
C TRP A 297 7.68 3.61 4.42
N ARG A 298 7.09 2.95 3.43
CA ARG A 298 7.08 3.38 2.03
C ARG A 298 5.67 3.41 1.49
N LEU A 299 5.41 4.26 0.51
CA LEU A 299 4.12 4.30 -0.18
C LEU A 299 4.01 3.13 -1.16
N CYS A 300 3.01 2.29 -0.95
CA CYS A 300 2.70 1.12 -1.78
C CYS A 300 1.61 1.41 -2.81
N GLY A 301 0.57 2.15 -2.41
CA GLY A 301 -0.65 2.29 -3.20
C GLY A 301 -1.36 3.61 -2.97
N GLN A 302 -2.10 4.06 -3.97
CA GLN A 302 -3.12 5.10 -3.84
C GLN A 302 -4.45 4.48 -4.28
N ILE A 303 -5.46 4.57 -3.43
CA ILE A 303 -6.80 4.07 -3.73
C ILE A 303 -7.66 5.25 -4.15
N LYS A 304 -8.31 5.11 -5.29
CA LYS A 304 -9.25 6.10 -5.79
C LYS A 304 -10.61 5.86 -5.17
N VAL A 305 -11.16 6.91 -4.58
CA VAL A 305 -12.56 6.98 -4.15
C VAL A 305 -13.31 7.84 -5.15
#